data_AF-A0A832Y369-F1
#
_entry.id   AF-A0A832Y369-F1
#
_cell.length_a   1.000
_cell.length_b   1.000
_cell.length_c   1.000
_cell.angle_alpha   90.00
_cell.angle_beta   90.00
_cell.angle_gamma   90.00
#
_symmetry.space_group_name_H-M   'P 1'
#
loop_
_entity.id
_entity.type
_entity.pdbx_description
1 polymer ?
#
loop_
_entity_poly.entity_id
_entity_poly.type
_entity_poly.pdbx_seq_one_letter_code
_entity_poly.pdbx_strand_id
1 'polypeptide(L)'
;MSGKRDYYEVLGVGRKANDAELKKAFRSLARKFHPDKNPDDSEAEKKFKEVQEAYAILSVPEERRKYDMFGHDRPGGSPFGSGGFQTVNISIDDLFGGGFDSIFSSLFGGGGRRTRPARGADLLVHHAISFEEAFEGVEGEIEIDVLNRCSSCEGSGSTTPDGIRTCPTCDGRGRITRIERIGPFHQQMTSDCAA
;
A
#
# COMPACT_ATOMS: atom_id res chain seq x y z
N MET A 1 -29.71 -11.74 -14.78
CA MET A 1 -29.62 -10.37 -14.24
C MET A 1 -29.06 -10.48 -12.84
N SER A 2 -27.79 -10.13 -12.66
CA SER A 2 -27.13 -10.18 -11.36
C SER A 2 -27.90 -9.33 -10.36
N GLY A 3 -28.42 -9.92 -9.28
CA GLY A 3 -29.29 -9.27 -8.29
C GLY A 3 -28.59 -8.23 -7.39
N LYS A 4 -27.46 -7.68 -7.84
CA LYS A 4 -26.67 -6.68 -7.11
C LYS A 4 -27.02 -5.27 -7.58
N ARG A 5 -27.07 -4.32 -6.62
CA ARG A 5 -27.33 -2.90 -6.87
C ARG A 5 -26.18 -2.26 -7.66
N ASP A 6 -26.49 -1.27 -8.48
CA ASP A 6 -25.48 -0.52 -9.24
C ASP A 6 -24.50 0.19 -8.28
N TYR A 7 -23.20 0.10 -8.51
CA TYR A 7 -22.18 0.72 -7.65
C TYR A 7 -22.30 2.26 -7.61
N TYR A 8 -22.77 2.88 -8.69
CA TYR A 8 -23.06 4.31 -8.70
C TYR A 8 -24.26 4.64 -7.80
N GLU A 9 -25.29 3.78 -7.78
CA GLU A 9 -26.43 3.94 -6.87
C GLU A 9 -26.05 3.68 -5.40
N VAL A 10 -25.18 2.69 -5.14
CA VAL A 10 -24.67 2.39 -3.81
C VAL A 10 -23.90 3.58 -3.22
N LEU A 11 -23.10 4.27 -4.04
CA LEU A 11 -22.40 5.49 -3.62
C LEU A 11 -23.28 6.73 -3.67
N GLY A 12 -24.46 6.68 -4.30
CA GLY A 12 -25.35 7.82 -4.49
C GLY A 12 -24.76 8.89 -5.41
N VAL A 13 -23.97 8.48 -6.41
CA VAL A 13 -23.27 9.37 -7.35
C VAL A 13 -23.70 9.09 -8.79
N GLY A 14 -23.59 10.09 -9.66
CA GLY A 14 -23.86 9.91 -11.09
C GLY A 14 -22.77 9.08 -11.78
N ARG A 15 -23.11 8.42 -12.90
CA ARG A 15 -22.14 7.67 -13.74
C ARG A 15 -20.97 8.53 -14.26
N LYS A 16 -21.17 9.84 -14.37
CA LYS A 16 -20.16 10.83 -14.76
C LYS A 16 -19.38 11.42 -13.58
N ALA A 17 -19.51 10.84 -12.38
CA ALA A 17 -18.84 11.37 -11.20
C ALA A 17 -17.31 11.37 -11.36
N ASN A 18 -16.68 12.43 -10.91
CA ASN A 18 -15.22 12.54 -10.87
C ASN A 18 -14.65 11.83 -9.63
N ASP A 19 -13.33 11.62 -9.59
CA ASP A 19 -12.68 10.88 -8.50
C ASP A 19 -12.85 11.58 -7.14
N ALA A 20 -12.93 12.92 -7.13
CA ALA A 20 -13.16 13.69 -5.91
C ALA A 20 -14.57 13.46 -5.34
N GLU A 21 -15.58 13.37 -6.20
CA GLU A 21 -16.97 13.06 -5.85
C GLU A 21 -17.11 11.63 -5.33
N LEU A 22 -16.47 10.66 -6.00
CA LEU A 22 -16.42 9.27 -5.54
C LEU A 22 -15.81 9.17 -4.14
N LYS A 23 -14.67 9.84 -3.92
CA LYS A 23 -13.97 9.86 -2.63
C LYS A 23 -14.80 10.55 -1.54
N LYS A 24 -15.51 11.63 -1.88
CA LYS A 24 -16.39 12.36 -0.96
C LYS A 24 -17.60 11.51 -0.56
N ALA A 25 -18.24 10.87 -1.53
CA ALA A 25 -19.38 9.97 -1.29
C ALA A 25 -18.98 8.78 -0.41
N PHE A 26 -17.87 8.13 -0.74
CA PHE A 26 -17.32 7.04 0.07
C PHE A 26 -17.06 7.48 1.52
N ARG A 27 -16.38 8.61 1.73
CA ARG A 27 -16.12 9.12 3.10
C ARG A 27 -17.40 9.42 3.89
N SER A 28 -18.42 9.95 3.22
CA SER A 28 -19.70 10.27 3.86
C SER A 28 -20.42 8.98 4.29
N LEU A 29 -20.49 7.99 3.40
CA LEU A 29 -21.17 6.72 3.66
C LEU A 29 -20.40 5.83 4.62
N ALA A 30 -19.07 5.80 4.52
CA ALA A 30 -18.20 5.07 5.45
C ALA A 30 -18.34 5.59 6.89
N ARG A 31 -18.46 6.91 7.08
CA ARG A 31 -18.74 7.50 8.40
C ARG A 31 -20.15 7.20 8.89
N LYS A 32 -21.13 7.08 7.99
CA LYS A 32 -22.52 6.81 8.33
C LYS A 32 -22.74 5.37 8.77
N PHE A 33 -22.13 4.42 8.07
CA PHE A 33 -22.26 2.98 8.33
C PHE A 33 -21.06 2.41 9.09
N HIS A 34 -20.30 3.25 9.79
CA HIS A 34 -19.13 2.81 10.52
C HIS A 34 -19.54 1.89 11.69
N PRO A 35 -18.83 0.77 11.93
CA PRO A 35 -19.15 -0.16 13.03
C PRO A 35 -19.07 0.50 14.41
N ASP A 36 -18.14 1.44 14.62
CA ASP A 36 -18.05 2.22 15.87
C ASP A 36 -19.30 3.07 16.15
N LYS A 37 -19.98 3.57 15.10
CA LYS A 37 -21.20 4.37 15.25
C LYS A 37 -22.48 3.54 15.22
N ASN A 38 -22.40 2.33 14.67
CA ASN A 38 -23.52 1.40 14.56
C ASN A 38 -23.07 0.02 15.08
N PRO A 39 -22.71 -0.08 16.38
CA PRO A 39 -22.37 -1.37 16.96
C PRO A 39 -23.59 -2.31 16.83
N ASP A 40 -23.33 -3.55 16.43
CA ASP A 40 -24.31 -4.64 16.27
C ASP A 40 -25.41 -4.44 15.21
N ASP A 41 -25.29 -3.45 14.32
CA ASP A 41 -26.20 -3.30 13.18
C ASP A 41 -25.70 -4.09 11.95
N SER A 42 -26.26 -5.30 11.79
CA SER A 42 -25.97 -6.17 10.65
C SER A 42 -26.34 -5.56 9.28
N GLU A 43 -27.28 -4.62 9.23
CA GLU A 43 -27.67 -3.93 8.00
C GLU A 43 -26.70 -2.79 7.67
N ALA A 44 -26.18 -2.08 8.68
CA ALA A 44 -25.09 -1.14 8.50
C ALA A 44 -23.82 -1.85 8.00
N GLU A 45 -23.52 -3.04 8.54
CA GLU A 45 -22.38 -3.84 8.10
C GLU A 45 -22.50 -4.26 6.62
N LYS A 46 -23.67 -4.75 6.19
CA LYS A 46 -23.93 -5.10 4.78
C LYS A 46 -23.77 -3.89 3.86
N LYS A 47 -24.37 -2.75 4.23
CA LYS A 47 -24.25 -1.50 3.45
C LYS A 47 -22.81 -0.99 3.40
N PHE A 48 -22.08 -1.13 4.49
CA PHE A 48 -20.67 -0.75 4.56
C PHE A 48 -19.81 -1.62 3.63
N LYS A 49 -20.06 -2.92 3.57
CA LYS A 49 -19.40 -3.83 2.62
C LYS A 49 -19.73 -3.48 1.17
N GLU A 50 -20.98 -3.19 0.86
CA GLU A 50 -21.38 -2.77 -0.50
C GLU A 50 -20.73 -1.45 -0.92
N VAL A 51 -20.65 -0.46 -0.01
CA VAL A 51 -20.00 0.83 -0.26
C VAL A 51 -18.50 0.66 -0.51
N GLN A 52 -17.85 -0.26 0.20
CA GLN A 52 -16.46 -0.60 -0.04
C GLN A 52 -16.27 -1.25 -1.41
N GLU A 53 -17.09 -2.23 -1.78
CA GLU A 53 -17.07 -2.90 -3.10
C GLU A 53 -17.31 -1.91 -4.25
N ALA A 54 -18.22 -0.96 -4.06
CA ALA A 54 -18.52 0.06 -5.06
C ALA A 54 -17.35 1.03 -5.27
N TYR A 55 -16.79 1.59 -4.19
CA TYR A 55 -15.68 2.52 -4.29
C TYR A 55 -14.41 1.83 -4.80
N ALA A 56 -14.21 0.57 -4.40
CA ALA A 56 -13.18 -0.31 -4.92
C ALA A 56 -13.14 -0.34 -6.45
N ILE A 57 -14.26 -0.73 -7.08
CA ILE A 57 -14.32 -0.86 -8.54
C ILE A 57 -14.28 0.51 -9.23
N LEU A 58 -14.96 1.51 -8.68
CA LEU A 58 -15.09 2.82 -9.33
C LEU A 58 -13.87 3.73 -9.16
N SER A 59 -13.03 3.50 -8.14
CA SER A 59 -11.84 4.33 -7.88
C SER A 59 -10.67 4.06 -8.83
N VAL A 60 -10.62 2.87 -9.46
CA VAL A 60 -9.55 2.51 -10.39
C VAL A 60 -10.05 2.69 -11.83
N PRO A 61 -9.43 3.56 -12.65
CA PRO A 61 -9.92 3.85 -14.00
C PRO A 61 -10.07 2.63 -14.93
N GLU A 62 -9.22 1.61 -14.74
CA GLU A 62 -9.32 0.36 -15.50
C GLU A 62 -10.50 -0.50 -15.06
N GLU A 63 -10.71 -0.65 -13.76
CA GLU A 63 -11.81 -1.44 -13.20
C GLU A 63 -13.16 -0.74 -13.41
N ARG A 64 -13.19 0.59 -13.32
CA ARG A 64 -14.35 1.40 -13.68
C ARG A 64 -14.74 1.19 -15.14
N ARG A 65 -13.78 1.21 -16.07
CA ARG A 65 -14.07 0.91 -17.49
C ARG A 65 -14.60 -0.50 -17.68
N LYS A 66 -14.03 -1.51 -17.02
CA LYS A 66 -14.53 -2.89 -17.09
C LYS A 66 -15.96 -2.97 -16.54
N TYR A 67 -16.26 -2.30 -15.44
CA TYR A 67 -17.60 -2.22 -14.87
C TYR A 67 -18.59 -1.49 -15.79
N ASP A 68 -18.18 -0.38 -16.39
CA ASP A 68 -19.04 0.37 -17.32
C ASP A 68 -19.37 -0.44 -18.58
N MET A 69 -18.47 -1.34 -19.02
CA MET A 69 -18.66 -2.20 -20.20
C MET A 69 -19.44 -3.49 -19.91
N PHE A 70 -19.16 -4.17 -18.80
CA PHE A 70 -19.68 -5.52 -18.51
C PHE A 70 -20.63 -5.57 -17.32
N GLY A 71 -20.79 -4.45 -16.60
CA GLY A 71 -21.54 -4.41 -15.34
C GLY A 71 -20.97 -5.37 -14.30
N HIS A 72 -21.87 -6.01 -13.56
CA HIS A 72 -21.52 -7.00 -12.54
C HIS A 72 -21.05 -8.35 -13.12
N ASP A 73 -21.32 -8.64 -14.39
CA ASP A 73 -21.04 -9.92 -15.04
C ASP A 73 -19.72 -9.86 -15.84
N ARG A 74 -18.68 -9.32 -15.21
CA ARG A 74 -17.38 -9.09 -15.83
C ARG A 74 -16.63 -10.40 -16.17
N PRO A 75 -15.99 -10.50 -17.36
CA PRO A 75 -15.14 -11.64 -17.71
C PRO A 75 -13.96 -11.75 -16.74
N GLY A 76 -13.76 -12.93 -16.13
CA GLY A 76 -12.70 -13.19 -15.14
C GLY A 76 -13.14 -13.18 -13.68
N GLY A 77 -14.44 -13.00 -13.38
CA GLY A 77 -14.96 -12.99 -11.99
C GLY A 77 -14.54 -11.73 -11.22
N SER A 78 -15.07 -11.47 -10.02
CA SER A 78 -14.67 -10.30 -9.20
C SER A 78 -13.16 -10.29 -8.93
N PRO A 79 -12.46 -9.12 -8.87
CA PRO A 79 -11.01 -9.12 -8.67
C PRO A 79 -10.64 -9.53 -7.23
N PHE A 80 -11.65 -9.65 -6.38
CA PHE A 80 -11.61 -10.21 -5.04
C PHE A 80 -11.87 -11.74 -5.00
N GLY A 81 -11.91 -12.43 -6.15
CA GLY A 81 -12.21 -13.87 -6.23
C GLY A 81 -13.70 -14.21 -6.15
N SER A 82 -14.01 -15.52 -6.14
CA SER A 82 -15.39 -16.05 -6.15
C SER A 82 -16.21 -15.73 -4.89
N GLY A 83 -15.56 -15.27 -3.81
CA GLY A 83 -16.20 -14.83 -2.56
C GLY A 83 -16.43 -13.31 -2.46
N GLY A 84 -16.00 -12.52 -3.45
CA GLY A 84 -16.03 -11.05 -3.33
C GLY A 84 -15.24 -10.52 -2.13
N PHE A 85 -15.53 -9.29 -1.70
CA PHE A 85 -14.90 -8.68 -0.51
C PHE A 85 -15.21 -9.43 0.82
N GLN A 86 -15.99 -10.52 0.81
CA GLN A 86 -16.41 -11.21 2.03
C GLN A 86 -15.28 -11.96 2.74
N THR A 87 -14.18 -12.26 2.05
CA THR A 87 -13.03 -12.99 2.62
C THR A 87 -11.87 -12.07 3.03
N VAL A 88 -11.89 -10.82 2.60
CA VAL A 88 -10.87 -9.82 2.97
C VAL A 88 -11.42 -8.93 4.07
N ASN A 89 -11.08 -9.28 5.31
CA ASN A 89 -11.35 -8.44 6.47
C ASN A 89 -10.32 -7.30 6.52
N ILE A 90 -10.44 -6.35 5.59
CA ILE A 90 -9.53 -5.19 5.52
C ILE A 90 -9.91 -4.25 6.66
N SER A 91 -9.04 -4.18 7.67
CA SER A 91 -9.24 -3.32 8.83
C SER A 91 -9.14 -1.85 8.43
N ILE A 92 -10.05 -1.04 8.97
CA ILE A 92 -10.15 0.41 8.71
C ILE A 92 -8.86 1.16 9.12
N ASP A 93 -8.12 0.68 10.12
CA ASP A 93 -6.81 1.26 10.50
C ASP A 93 -5.79 1.19 9.35
N ASP A 94 -5.69 0.04 8.67
CA ASP A 94 -4.88 -0.13 7.46
C ASP A 94 -5.46 0.66 6.26
N LEU A 95 -6.77 0.84 6.23
CA LEU A 95 -7.51 1.53 5.17
C LEU A 95 -7.39 3.07 5.24
N PHE A 96 -7.30 3.65 6.44
CA PHE A 96 -7.34 5.10 6.68
C PHE A 96 -6.01 5.69 7.19
N GLY A 97 -5.11 4.90 7.78
CA GLY A 97 -3.88 5.37 8.44
C GLY A 97 -2.71 5.74 7.51
N GLY A 98 -2.71 5.33 6.24
CA GLY A 98 -1.60 5.68 5.35
C GLY A 98 -1.59 5.15 3.92
N GLY A 99 -2.63 4.45 3.45
CA GLY A 99 -2.51 3.81 2.14
C GLY A 99 -3.76 3.18 1.54
N PHE A 100 -4.93 3.84 1.56
CA PHE A 100 -6.10 3.39 0.78
C PHE A 100 -5.70 3.06 -0.68
N ASP A 101 -4.99 3.99 -1.33
CA ASP A 101 -4.46 3.82 -2.68
C ASP A 101 -3.42 2.68 -2.78
N SER A 102 -2.66 2.42 -1.72
CA SER A 102 -1.54 1.45 -1.72
C SER A 102 -2.02 0.01 -1.53
N ILE A 103 -3.00 -0.22 -0.66
CA ILE A 103 -3.59 -1.55 -0.44
C ILE A 103 -4.51 -1.90 -1.60
N PHE A 104 -5.30 -0.94 -2.08
CA PHE A 104 -6.18 -1.13 -3.22
C PHE A 104 -5.37 -1.35 -4.51
N SER A 105 -4.33 -0.55 -4.78
CA SER A 105 -3.42 -0.84 -5.90
C SER A 105 -2.69 -2.17 -5.76
N SER A 106 -2.38 -2.64 -4.55
CA SER A 106 -1.75 -3.95 -4.34
C SER A 106 -2.71 -5.14 -4.52
N LEU A 107 -4.02 -4.92 -4.41
CA LEU A 107 -5.05 -5.96 -4.53
C LEU A 107 -5.66 -6.01 -5.94
N PHE A 108 -5.78 -4.85 -6.62
CA PHE A 108 -6.38 -4.71 -7.96
C PHE A 108 -5.35 -4.51 -9.07
N GLY A 109 -4.16 -4.02 -8.75
CA GLY A 109 -3.06 -3.85 -9.67
C GLY A 109 -2.20 -5.10 -9.65
N GLY A 110 -2.49 -6.05 -10.54
CA GLY A 110 -1.58 -7.13 -10.84
C GLY A 110 -0.17 -6.58 -11.11
N GLY A 111 0.80 -7.00 -10.30
CA GLY A 111 2.22 -6.91 -10.62
C GLY A 111 2.76 -5.50 -10.87
N GLY A 112 2.88 -4.70 -9.82
CA GLY A 112 3.62 -3.45 -9.92
C GLY A 112 4.04 -2.95 -8.55
N ARG A 113 5.14 -3.49 -8.01
CA ARG A 113 5.86 -2.85 -6.90
C ARG A 113 6.23 -1.45 -7.37
N ARG A 114 5.41 -0.45 -7.00
CA ARG A 114 5.87 0.94 -7.01
C ARG A 114 7.01 0.98 -6.01
N THR A 115 8.24 0.98 -6.52
CA THR A 115 9.44 1.30 -5.76
C THR A 115 9.22 2.71 -5.22
N ARG A 116 8.64 2.81 -4.02
CA ARG A 116 8.75 4.04 -3.24
C ARG A 116 10.25 4.26 -3.09
N PRO A 117 10.78 5.46 -3.36
CA PRO A 117 12.18 5.74 -3.09
C PRO A 117 12.42 5.32 -1.64
N ALA A 118 13.30 4.33 -1.46
CA ALA A 118 13.65 3.86 -0.14
C ALA A 118 14.18 5.06 0.64
N ARG A 119 13.64 5.28 1.84
CA ARG A 119 14.16 6.32 2.72
C ARG A 119 15.65 6.05 2.93
N GLY A 120 16.47 7.10 2.85
CA GLY A 120 17.89 7.00 3.17
C GLY A 120 18.10 6.48 4.60
N ALA A 121 19.28 5.94 4.87
CA ALA A 121 19.64 5.52 6.23
C ALA A 121 19.66 6.74 7.16
N ASP A 122 19.16 6.56 8.39
CA ASP A 122 19.31 7.58 9.43
C ASP A 122 20.78 7.57 9.91
N LEU A 123 21.35 8.77 10.11
CA LEU A 123 22.70 8.93 10.65
C LEU A 123 22.60 9.33 12.11
N LEU A 124 23.29 8.59 12.97
CA LEU A 124 23.34 8.87 14.40
C LEU A 124 24.79 9.20 14.78
N VAL A 125 24.99 10.39 15.35
CA VAL A 125 26.29 10.86 15.83
C VAL A 125 26.23 11.07 17.33
N HIS A 126 27.14 10.42 18.05
CA HIS A 126 27.36 10.67 19.47
C HIS A 126 28.42 11.75 19.62
N HIS A 127 27.98 12.97 19.93
CA HIS A 127 28.87 14.07 20.27
C HIS A 127 28.86 14.29 21.79
N ALA A 128 30.01 14.10 22.43
CA ALA A 128 30.17 14.31 23.86
C ALA A 128 30.60 15.77 24.12
N ILE A 129 29.84 16.47 24.95
CA ILE A 129 30.16 17.82 25.43
C ILE A 129 30.41 17.77 26.94
N SER A 130 31.25 18.67 27.44
CA SER A 130 31.42 18.85 28.88
C SER A 130 30.22 19.56 29.51
N PHE A 131 30.11 19.47 30.84
CA PHE A 131 29.01 20.10 31.56
C PHE A 131 29.10 21.63 31.52
N GLU A 132 30.32 22.16 31.58
CA GLU A 132 30.61 23.58 31.50
C GLU A 132 30.22 24.15 30.11
N GLU A 133 30.58 23.45 29.02
CA GLU A 133 30.19 23.83 27.65
C GLU A 133 28.67 23.80 27.45
N ALA A 134 27.97 22.85 28.09
CA ALA A 134 26.51 22.79 28.06
C ALA A 134 25.86 23.97 28.81
N PHE A 135 26.51 24.49 29.86
CA PHE A 135 26.00 25.59 30.67
C PHE A 135 26.28 26.96 30.05
N GLU A 136 27.46 27.14 29.46
CA GLU A 136 27.87 28.40 28.82
C GLU A 136 27.31 28.55 27.39
N GLY A 137 26.98 27.42 26.75
CA GLY A 137 26.53 27.37 25.37
C GLY A 137 27.71 27.39 24.40
N VAL A 138 27.89 26.30 23.66
CA VAL A 138 28.99 26.14 22.69
C VAL A 138 28.44 26.03 21.27
N GLU A 139 29.11 26.69 20.32
CA GLU A 139 28.97 26.44 18.89
C GLU A 139 30.10 25.49 18.46
N GLY A 140 29.74 24.32 17.96
CA GLY A 140 30.69 23.29 17.53
C GLY A 140 30.34 22.76 16.15
N GLU A 141 31.36 22.43 15.37
CA GLU A 141 31.21 21.78 14.07
C GLU A 141 31.35 20.26 14.24
N ILE A 142 30.47 19.51 13.59
CA ILE A 142 30.49 18.04 13.58
C ILE A 142 30.73 17.59 12.15
N GLU A 143 31.84 16.88 11.92
CA GLU A 143 32.12 16.22 10.65
C GLU A 143 31.46 14.84 10.61
N ILE A 144 30.72 14.55 9.54
CA ILE A 144 30.03 13.28 9.35
C ILE A 144 30.38 12.73 7.98
N ASP A 145 30.86 11.49 7.96
CA ASP A 145 31.07 10.75 6.72
C ASP A 145 29.75 10.20 6.19
N VAL A 146 29.35 10.66 5.01
CA VAL A 146 28.12 10.22 4.33
C VAL A 146 28.45 9.49 3.04
N LEU A 147 27.74 8.39 2.80
CA LEU A 147 27.80 7.68 1.53
C LEU A 147 27.11 8.52 0.45
N ASN A 148 27.89 9.06 -0.47
CA ASN A 148 27.37 9.74 -1.66
C ASN A 148 27.28 8.77 -2.84
N ARG A 149 26.32 9.01 -3.74
CA ARG A 149 26.22 8.25 -4.98
C ARG A 149 27.44 8.58 -5.85
N CYS A 150 28.21 7.54 -6.18
CA CYS A 150 29.38 7.68 -7.05
C CYS A 150 28.96 8.22 -8.43
N SER A 151 29.66 9.23 -8.93
CA SER A 151 29.34 9.85 -10.23
C SER A 151 29.69 8.98 -11.44
N SER A 152 30.68 8.08 -11.31
CA SER A 152 31.14 7.24 -12.42
C SER A 152 30.32 5.96 -12.60
N CYS A 153 29.75 5.41 -11.53
CA CYS A 153 28.93 4.19 -11.59
C CYS A 153 27.48 4.40 -11.15
N GLU A 154 27.09 5.59 -10.72
CA GLU A 154 25.75 5.93 -10.21
C GLU A 154 25.22 5.01 -9.10
N GLY A 155 26.14 4.36 -8.36
CA GLY A 155 25.79 3.38 -7.32
C GLY A 155 25.53 1.96 -7.83
N SER A 156 25.80 1.69 -9.11
CA SER A 156 25.71 0.34 -9.70
C SER A 156 26.87 -0.59 -9.32
N GLY A 157 27.96 -0.04 -8.77
CA GLY A 157 29.13 -0.82 -8.35
C GLY A 157 30.10 -1.19 -9.49
N SER A 158 29.83 -0.77 -10.73
CA SER A 158 30.72 -1.00 -11.88
C SER A 158 30.77 0.23 -12.80
N THR A 159 31.95 0.50 -13.39
CA THR A 159 32.12 1.54 -14.42
C THR A 159 31.65 1.08 -15.79
N THR A 160 31.54 -0.23 -16.03
CA THR A 160 31.04 -0.81 -17.27
C THR A 160 29.73 -1.57 -17.04
N PRO A 161 28.76 -1.50 -17.97
CA PRO A 161 27.52 -2.28 -17.89
C PRO A 161 27.76 -3.80 -17.76
N ASP A 162 28.82 -4.30 -18.40
CA ASP A 162 29.19 -5.73 -18.41
C ASP A 162 29.78 -6.21 -17.08
N GLY A 163 30.20 -5.29 -16.19
CA GLY A 163 30.73 -5.64 -14.87
C GLY A 163 29.65 -5.92 -13.81
N ILE A 164 28.37 -5.75 -14.15
CA ILE A 164 27.25 -5.96 -13.24
C ILE A 164 26.57 -7.28 -13.60
N ARG A 165 26.49 -8.19 -12.62
CA ARG A 165 25.73 -9.44 -12.76
C ARG A 165 24.57 -9.45 -11.79
N THR A 166 23.39 -9.83 -12.28
CA THR A 166 22.22 -10.05 -11.41
C THR A 166 22.51 -11.23 -10.49
N CYS A 167 22.40 -11.02 -9.18
CA CYS A 167 22.56 -12.10 -8.21
C CYS A 167 21.53 -13.21 -8.50
N PRO A 168 21.95 -14.48 -8.76
CA PRO A 168 21.03 -15.56 -9.07
C PRO A 168 20.23 -16.04 -7.84
N THR A 169 20.65 -15.66 -6.63
CA THR A 169 20.01 -16.07 -5.39
C THR A 169 18.83 -15.18 -5.02
N CYS A 170 18.90 -13.87 -5.33
CA CYS A 170 17.83 -12.92 -5.03
C CYS A 170 17.23 -12.24 -6.27
N ASP A 171 17.68 -12.59 -7.48
CA ASP A 171 17.33 -11.93 -8.75
C ASP A 171 17.53 -10.40 -8.71
N GLY A 172 18.57 -9.95 -8.03
CA GLY A 172 18.85 -8.51 -7.85
C GLY A 172 17.94 -7.80 -6.83
N ARG A 173 17.13 -8.52 -6.05
CA ARG A 173 16.25 -7.92 -5.01
C ARG A 173 16.99 -7.55 -3.72
N GLY A 174 18.24 -8.01 -3.53
CA GLY A 174 19.06 -7.75 -2.34
C GLY A 174 18.58 -8.41 -1.04
N ARG A 175 17.41 -9.04 -1.03
CA ARG A 175 16.82 -9.73 0.12
C ARG A 175 16.14 -11.03 -0.30
N ILE A 176 16.20 -12.02 0.57
CA ILE A 176 15.58 -13.33 0.40
C ILE A 176 14.51 -13.48 1.48
N THR A 177 13.31 -13.86 1.05
CA THR A 177 12.19 -14.12 1.96
C THR A 177 11.98 -15.63 2.05
N ARG A 178 12.03 -16.17 3.26
CA ARG A 178 11.72 -17.56 3.56
C ARG A 178 10.44 -17.63 4.37
N ILE A 179 9.49 -18.46 3.94
CA ILE A 179 8.27 -18.74 4.71
C ILE A 179 8.47 -20.10 5.35
N GLU A 180 8.57 -20.12 6.68
CA GLU A 180 8.67 -21.35 7.45
C GLU A 180 7.36 -21.61 8.19
N ARG A 181 6.92 -22.86 8.20
CA ARG A 181 5.70 -23.26 8.90
C ARG A 181 6.08 -23.74 10.29
N ILE A 182 5.74 -22.94 11.30
CA ILE A 182 5.91 -23.28 12.71
C ILE A 182 4.54 -23.68 13.25
N GLY A 183 4.25 -24.98 13.20
CA GLY A 183 2.98 -25.54 13.63
C GLY A 183 1.80 -25.08 12.75
N PRO A 184 0.73 -24.49 13.33
CA PRO A 184 -0.41 -23.96 12.57
C PRO A 184 -0.15 -22.60 11.92
N PHE A 185 0.98 -21.95 12.22
CA PHE A 185 1.30 -20.61 11.71
C PHE A 185 2.42 -20.66 10.66
N HIS A 186 2.41 -19.67 9.77
CA HIS A 186 3.50 -19.43 8.81
C HIS A 186 4.25 -18.17 9.24
N GLN A 187 5.55 -18.28 9.47
CA GLN A 187 6.42 -17.16 9.77
C GLN A 187 7.21 -16.78 8.51
N GLN A 188 7.11 -15.52 8.12
CA GLN A 188 7.91 -14.96 7.04
C GLN A 188 9.16 -14.31 7.63
N MET A 189 10.34 -14.84 7.30
CA MET A 189 11.63 -14.24 7.64
C MET A 189 12.22 -13.62 6.37
N THR A 190 12.63 -12.36 6.45
CA THR A 190 13.37 -11.70 5.37
C THR A 190 14.79 -11.45 5.85
N SER A 191 15.78 -12.00 5.14
CA SER A 191 17.20 -11.76 5.40
C SER A 191 17.84 -11.04 4.21
N ASP A 192 18.91 -10.31 4.47
CA ASP A 192 19.71 -9.71 3.41
C ASP A 192 20.42 -10.80 2.60
N CYS A 193 20.55 -10.58 1.29
CA CYS A 193 21.25 -11.50 0.41
C CYS A 193 22.77 -11.29 0.59
N ALA A 194 23.50 -12.34 0.92
CA ALA A 194 24.94 -12.28 1.20
C ALA A 194 25.85 -12.24 -0.05
N ALA A 195 25.30 -11.84 -1.21
CA ALA A 195 25.97 -11.96 -2.51
C ALA A 195 26.72 -10.69 -2.90
#